data_AF-A0A832PF94-F1
#
_entry.id   AF-A0A832PF94-F1
#
_cell.length_a   1.000
_cell.length_b   1.000
_cell.length_c   1.000
_cell.angle_alpha   90.00
_cell.angle_beta   90.00
_cell.angle_gamma   90.00
#
_symmetry.space_group_name_H-M   'P 1'
#
loop_
_entity.id
_entity.type
_entity.pdbx_description
1 polymer ?
#
loop_
_entity_poly.entity_id
_entity_poly.type
_entity_poly.pdbx_seq_one_letter_code
_entity_poly.pdbx_strand_id
1 'polypeptide(L)' 'MYKDEVIQLHQFLVYILKYLENGYDIEKECEKYFSLNISPHHIHRTKAEHKYAIFVLST' A
#
# COMPACT_ATOMS: atom_id res chain seq x y z
N MET A 1 -8.25 -14.95 -0.38
CA MET A 1 -6.96 -14.49 0.18
C MET A 1 -7.00 -14.49 1.70
N TYR A 2 -6.05 -15.17 2.35
CA TYR A 2 -5.73 -15.09 3.77
C TYR A 2 -5.18 -13.70 4.15
N LYS A 3 -5.10 -13.39 5.44
CA LYS A 3 -4.60 -12.07 5.89
C LYS A 3 -3.14 -11.86 5.43
N ASP A 4 -2.32 -12.88 5.56
CA ASP A 4 -0.89 -12.80 5.21
C ASP A 4 -0.68 -12.60 3.70
N GLU A 5 -1.49 -13.26 2.85
CA GLU A 5 -1.48 -13.03 1.40
C GLU A 5 -1.87 -11.58 1.04
N VAL A 6 -2.81 -10.98 1.78
CA VAL A 6 -3.19 -9.56 1.59
C VAL A 6 -2.05 -8.64 2.04
N ILE A 7 -1.39 -8.94 3.17
CA ILE A 7 -0.24 -8.15 3.63
C ILE A 7 0.93 -8.25 2.64
N GLN A 8 1.21 -9.44 2.11
CA GLN A 8 2.24 -9.65 1.09
C GLN A 8 1.95 -8.88 -0.20
N LEU A 9 0.69 -8.85 -0.65
CA LEU A 9 0.30 -8.04 -1.80
C LEU A 9 0.46 -6.54 -1.52
N HIS A 10 0.06 -6.09 -0.33
CA HIS A 10 0.26 -4.70 0.08
C HIS A 10 1.76 -4.34 0.10
N GLN A 11 2.62 -5.22 0.62
CA GLN A 11 4.07 -5.06 0.62
C GLN A 11 4.64 -4.97 -0.79
N PHE A 12 4.19 -5.84 -1.69
CA PHE A 12 4.61 -5.84 -3.09
C PHE A 12 4.30 -4.51 -3.79
N LEU A 13 3.09 -3.98 -3.63
CA LEU A 13 2.73 -2.67 -4.22
C LEU A 13 3.55 -1.52 -3.64
N VAL A 14 3.85 -1.54 -2.33
CA VAL A 14 4.75 -0.53 -1.73
C VAL A 14 6.17 -0.63 -2.28
N TYR A 15 6.66 -1.82 -2.62
CA TYR A 15 7.95 -1.95 -3.30
C TYR A 15 7.92 -1.41 -4.73
N ILE A 16 6.85 -1.64 -5.49
CA ILE A 16 6.66 -1.03 -6.81
C ILE A 16 6.66 0.49 -6.68
N LEU A 17 5.94 1.04 -5.71
CA LEU A 17 5.87 2.48 -5.45
C LEU A 17 7.26 3.09 -5.27
N LYS A 18 8.08 2.50 -4.39
CA LYS A 18 9.47 2.93 -4.13
C LYS A 18 10.37 2.82 -5.35
N TYR A 19 10.13 1.83 -6.21
CA TYR A 19 10.88 1.68 -7.45
C TYR A 19 10.57 2.82 -8.44
N LEU A 20 9.31 3.26 -8.50
CA LEU A 20 8.84 4.33 -9.39
C LEU A 20 9.21 5.74 -8.90
N GLU A 21 9.53 5.90 -7.62
CA GLU A 21 9.83 7.19 -6.96
C GLU A 21 10.99 7.96 -7.64
N ASN A 22 11.88 7.28 -8.35
CA ASN A 22 13.00 7.92 -9.07
C ASN A 22 12.63 8.64 -10.39
N GLY A 23 11.35 8.70 -10.78
CA GLY A 23 10.94 9.32 -12.05
C GLY A 23 9.55 9.96 -12.05
N TYR A 24 8.84 9.95 -10.93
CA TYR A 24 7.45 10.42 -10.82
C TYR A 24 7.25 11.21 -9.52
N ASP A 25 6.34 12.18 -9.52
CA ASP A 25 5.87 12.88 -8.31
C ASP A 25 4.91 11.97 -7.51
N ILE A 26 5.48 10.86 -7.00
CA ILE A 26 4.74 9.81 -6.30
C ILE A 26 4.04 10.34 -5.05
N GLU A 27 4.62 11.32 -4.36
CA GLU A 27 4.01 11.94 -3.17
C GLU A 27 2.63 12.52 -3.51
N LYS A 28 2.52 13.21 -4.64
CA LYS A 28 1.25 13.77 -5.11
C LYS A 28 0.30 12.71 -5.65
N GLU A 29 0.77 11.82 -6.51
CA GLU A 29 -0.08 10.80 -7.14
C GLU A 29 -0.64 9.79 -6.13
N CYS A 30 0.10 9.51 -5.05
CA CYS A 30 -0.29 8.57 -3.99
C CYS A 30 -0.68 9.24 -2.67
N GLU A 31 -1.00 10.54 -2.66
CA GLU A 31 -1.41 11.28 -1.46
C GLU A 31 -2.53 10.56 -0.69
N LYS A 32 -3.52 10.02 -1.42
CA LYS A 32 -4.63 9.26 -0.83
C LYS A 32 -4.14 8.05 -0.05
N TYR A 33 -3.16 7.30 -0.57
CA TYR A 33 -2.56 6.18 0.14
C TYR A 33 -1.83 6.64 1.40
N PHE A 34 -1.01 7.70 1.30
CA PHE A 34 -0.26 8.24 2.43
C PHE A 34 -1.18 8.74 3.55
N SER A 35 -2.33 9.32 3.20
CA SER A 35 -3.34 9.76 4.17
C SER A 35 -3.95 8.63 5.02
N LEU A 36 -3.86 7.36 4.58
CA LEU A 36 -4.38 6.22 5.34
C LEU A 36 -3.51 5.88 6.56
N ASN A 37 -2.28 6.39 6.63
CA ASN A 37 -1.31 6.10 7.69
C ASN A 37 -1.21 4.60 7.99
N ILE A 38 -1.06 3.81 6.91
CA ILE A 38 -0.92 2.36 6.96
C ILE A 38 0.30 1.91 6.18
N SER A 39 0.98 0.89 6.70
CA SER A 39 2.16 0.26 6.13
C SER A 39 1.95 -1.25 6.15
N PRO A 40 2.54 -2.01 5.22
CA PRO A 40 2.53 -3.47 5.27
C PRO A 40 3.07 -4.06 6.59
N HIS A 41 3.95 -3.32 7.29
CA HIS A 41 4.49 -3.72 8.60
C HIS A 41 3.46 -3.64 9.74
N HIS A 42 2.33 -2.96 9.54
CA HIS A 42 1.27 -2.87 10.52
C HIS A 42 0.42 -4.15 10.57
N ILE A 43 1.05 -5.31 10.78
CA ILE A 43 0.44 -6.66 10.71
C ILE A 43 -0.75 -6.85 11.67
N HIS A 44 -0.87 -6.00 12.69
CA HIS A 44 -1.98 -6.01 13.65
C HIS A 44 -3.25 -5.33 13.11
N ARG A 45 -3.14 -4.50 12.06
CA ARG A 45 -4.29 -3.88 11.39
C ARG A 45 -5.20 -4.94 10.78
N THR A 46 -6.44 -4.57 10.52
CA THR A 46 -7.45 -5.48 9.99
C THR A 46 -7.15 -5.84 8.54
N LYS A 47 -7.64 -7.00 8.11
CA LYS A 47 -7.59 -7.43 6.71
C LYS A 47 -8.30 -6.45 5.78
N ALA A 48 -9.37 -5.79 6.25
CA ALA A 48 -10.12 -4.80 5.48
C ALA A 48 -9.28 -3.53 5.23
N GLU A 49 -8.55 -3.05 6.23
CA GLU A 49 -7.65 -1.90 6.07
C GLU A 49 -6.54 -2.19 5.06
N HIS A 50 -5.91 -3.37 5.10
CA HIS A 50 -4.92 -3.74 4.08
C HIS A 50 -5.51 -3.88 2.68
N LYS A 51 -6.72 -4.43 2.55
CA LYS A 51 -7.43 -4.46 1.25
C LYS A 51 -7.73 -3.06 0.72
N TYR A 52 -8.12 -2.14 1.60
CA TYR A 52 -8.40 -0.77 1.21
C TYR A 52 -7.11 -0.05 0.77
N ALA A 53 -6.00 -0.26 1.47
CA ALA A 53 -4.69 0.25 1.07
C ALA A 53 -4.27 -0.25 -0.32
N ILE A 54 -4.44 -1.54 -0.60
CA ILE A 54 -4.21 -2.13 -1.93
C ILE A 54 -5.09 -1.46 -2.99
N PHE A 55 -6.39 -1.31 -2.71
CA PHE A 55 -7.32 -0.69 -3.65
C PHE A 55 -6.88 0.74 -4.00
N VAL A 56 -6.49 1.54 -3.01
CA VAL A 56 -6.02 2.91 -3.20
C VAL A 56 -4.69 2.98 -3.96
N LEU A 57 -3.77 2.03 -3.74
CA LEU A 57 -2.49 1.95 -4.47
C LEU A 57 -2.64 1.45 -5.92
N SER A 58 -3.78 0.87 -6.27
CA SER A 58 -4.04 0.31 -7.61
C SER A 58 -4.80 1.24 -8.57
N THR A 59 -5.12 2.45 -8.11
CA THR A 59 -5.74 3.54 -8.88
C THR A 59 -4.70 4.56 -9.28
#